data_AF-A0A4P9YB26-F1
#
_entry.id   AF-A0A4P9YB26-F1
#
_cell.length_a   1.000
_cell.length_b   1.000
_cell.length_c   1.000
_cell.angle_alpha   90.00
_cell.angle_beta   90.00
_cell.angle_gamma   90.00
#
_symmetry.space_group_name_H-M   'P 1'
#
loop_
_entity.id
_entity.type
_entity.pdbx_description
1 polymer ?
#
loop_
_entity_poly.entity_id
_entity_poly.type
_entity_poly.pdbx_seq_one_letter_code
_entity_poly.pdbx_strand_id
1 'polypeptide(L)'
;MNLLVGSSSFEKFRRTNAVFVDKSHFIEEFINSGSIVEVILRPRRFSKSLNLSMLKSFFRLGTDPSLFEGLYIFERELKKRSIEKKKTFMEEYCGQYPVLHLDLKDVVGNTWEGALKKLWKAVRKMTKEHRYAYEQMRPGQNPYGFDIDDCPPPSEDFVQDSLSKLMALLHEYHKTQVIVLIDEYDTPLNNAHREGFYDQAIKFFYTFFSMALKDNDSLYKACIMGVAEIRGEGLMYCLNNVIINSYLNGRYSSCFGFTMEEIRHLGVNEGELNDVIHCLESMVCDLLAKEKKKFGNYWIDTDRSTSLQEYLRGHEQSTLLEIFTLLYDGDGLDICLDNTQVDYQDEWKTPEILTFL
;
A
#
# COMPACT_ATOMS: atom_id res chain seq x y z
N MET A 1 9.37 -7.41 -26.58
CA MET A 1 8.48 -7.19 -25.42
C MET A 1 8.83 -5.85 -24.81
N ASN A 2 7.93 -4.86 -24.78
CA ASN A 2 8.22 -3.56 -24.17
C ASN A 2 8.00 -3.66 -22.65
N LEU A 3 9.08 -3.59 -21.87
CA LEU A 3 9.05 -3.72 -20.41
C LEU A 3 9.29 -2.35 -19.78
N LEU A 4 8.32 -1.87 -19.00
CA LEU A 4 8.49 -0.66 -18.18
C LEU A 4 8.98 -1.03 -16.79
N VAL A 5 10.30 -1.18 -16.65
CA VAL A 5 10.92 -1.44 -15.35
C VAL A 5 10.88 -0.16 -14.50
N GLY A 6 10.39 -0.26 -13.26
CA GLY A 6 10.38 0.85 -12.29
C GLY A 6 9.25 1.88 -12.46
N SER A 7 8.36 1.72 -13.45
CA SER A 7 7.14 2.53 -13.54
C SER A 7 6.00 1.87 -12.77
N SER A 8 5.32 2.64 -11.91
CA SER A 8 4.09 2.22 -11.22
C SER A 8 2.83 2.87 -11.80
N SER A 9 2.93 3.60 -12.91
CA SER A 9 1.80 4.32 -13.52
C SER A 9 1.03 3.43 -14.48
N PHE A 10 -0.20 3.07 -14.10
CA PHE A 10 -1.12 2.29 -14.94
C PHE A 10 -1.35 2.95 -16.31
N GLU A 11 -1.60 4.26 -16.35
CA GLU A 11 -1.78 5.00 -17.61
C GLU A 11 -0.59 4.86 -18.56
N LYS A 12 0.65 4.86 -18.03
CA LYS A 12 1.84 4.66 -18.88
C LYS A 12 1.83 3.28 -19.51
N PHE A 13 1.54 2.23 -18.74
CA PHE A 13 1.45 0.86 -19.29
C PHE A 13 0.44 0.77 -20.44
N ARG A 14 -0.74 1.38 -20.27
CA ARG A 14 -1.78 1.39 -21.30
C ARG A 14 -1.38 2.18 -22.55
N ARG A 15 -0.70 3.32 -22.39
CA ARG A 15 -0.34 4.21 -23.51
C ARG A 15 0.91 3.78 -24.29
N THR A 16 1.84 3.06 -23.66
CA THR A 16 3.12 2.69 -24.32
C THR A 16 3.16 1.26 -24.86
N ASN A 17 1.99 0.60 -24.95
CA ASN A 17 1.89 -0.83 -25.32
C ASN A 17 2.89 -1.71 -24.56
N ALA A 18 3.10 -1.39 -23.27
CA ALA A 18 3.99 -2.15 -22.41
C ALA A 18 3.27 -3.40 -21.93
N VAL A 19 4.04 -4.44 -21.59
CA VAL A 19 3.45 -5.65 -21.04
C VAL A 19 2.78 -5.34 -19.72
N PHE A 20 1.52 -5.75 -19.63
CA PHE A 20 0.64 -5.55 -18.50
C PHE A 20 -0.20 -6.81 -18.33
N VAL A 21 -0.14 -7.42 -17.14
CA VAL A 21 -1.04 -8.50 -16.77
C VAL A 21 -2.29 -7.88 -16.17
N ASP A 22 -3.43 -8.24 -16.74
CA ASP A 22 -4.70 -7.63 -16.40
C ASP A 22 -5.21 -8.11 -15.03
N LYS A 23 -5.29 -7.16 -14.09
CA LYS A 23 -5.86 -7.34 -12.75
C LYS A 23 -7.07 -6.45 -12.52
N SER A 24 -7.72 -5.97 -13.58
CA SER A 24 -8.79 -4.96 -13.49
C SER A 24 -10.06 -5.45 -12.79
N HIS A 25 -10.23 -6.77 -12.61
CA HIS A 25 -11.27 -7.32 -11.74
C HIS A 25 -11.14 -6.85 -10.29
N PHE A 26 -9.94 -6.45 -9.85
CA PHE A 26 -9.69 -5.83 -8.54
C PHE A 26 -10.60 -4.62 -8.28
N ILE A 27 -10.91 -3.82 -9.31
CA ILE A 27 -11.76 -2.63 -9.19
C ILE A 27 -13.15 -3.02 -8.71
N GLU A 28 -13.70 -4.09 -9.27
CA GLU A 28 -15.00 -4.61 -8.89
C GLU A 28 -14.97 -5.22 -7.48
N GLU A 29 -13.97 -6.05 -7.17
CA GLU A 29 -13.84 -6.63 -5.83
C GLU A 29 -13.64 -5.55 -4.75
N PHE A 30 -13.01 -4.41 -5.10
CA PHE A 30 -12.88 -3.24 -4.23
C PHE A 30 -14.24 -2.58 -4.02
N ILE A 31 -14.97 -2.22 -5.07
CA ILE A 31 -16.29 -1.57 -4.93
C ILE A 31 -17.28 -2.44 -4.18
N ASN A 32 -17.41 -3.71 -4.57
CA ASN A 32 -18.37 -4.66 -3.99
C ASN A 32 -18.00 -5.10 -2.56
N SER A 33 -16.86 -4.65 -2.02
CA SER A 33 -16.55 -4.88 -0.63
C SER A 33 -17.55 -4.19 0.32
N GLY A 34 -17.97 -4.92 1.36
CA GLY A 34 -18.80 -4.35 2.42
C GLY A 34 -18.07 -3.38 3.35
N SER A 35 -16.73 -3.28 3.31
CA SER A 35 -15.98 -2.28 4.08
C SER A 35 -15.83 -0.97 3.33
N ILE A 36 -15.77 0.12 4.08
CA ILE A 36 -15.46 1.45 3.55
C ILE A 36 -13.94 1.63 3.43
N VAL A 37 -13.17 1.05 4.35
CA VAL A 37 -11.71 1.12 4.35
C VAL A 37 -11.13 -0.29 4.18
N GLU A 38 -10.37 -0.48 3.11
CA GLU A 38 -9.64 -1.71 2.84
C GLU A 38 -8.15 -1.50 3.08
N VAL A 39 -7.58 -2.22 4.04
CA VAL A 39 -6.13 -2.28 4.24
C VAL A 39 -5.61 -3.54 3.56
N ILE A 40 -4.76 -3.40 2.55
CA ILE A 40 -4.24 -4.51 1.77
C ILE A 40 -2.73 -4.62 1.98
N LEU A 41 -2.32 -5.73 2.58
CA LEU A 41 -0.92 -5.99 2.92
C LEU A 41 -0.37 -7.05 1.97
N ARG A 42 0.67 -6.69 1.23
CA ARG A 42 1.34 -7.60 0.30
C ARG A 42 2.86 -7.38 0.36
N PRO A 43 3.67 -8.41 0.06
CA PRO A 43 5.12 -8.27 0.02
C PRO A 43 5.59 -7.17 -0.95
N ARG A 44 6.86 -6.76 -0.83
CA ARG A 44 7.47 -5.81 -1.77
C ARG A 44 7.39 -6.36 -3.20
N ARG A 45 7.23 -5.47 -4.20
CA ARG A 45 7.11 -5.81 -5.64
C ARG A 45 5.88 -6.64 -6.06
N PHE A 46 4.89 -6.84 -5.18
CA PHE A 46 3.60 -7.46 -5.55
C PHE A 46 2.60 -6.47 -6.18
N SER A 47 3.06 -5.56 -7.04
CA SER A 47 2.20 -4.64 -7.83
C SER A 47 1.26 -3.71 -7.05
N LYS A 48 1.47 -3.50 -5.74
CA LYS A 48 0.64 -2.60 -4.89
C LYS A 48 0.43 -1.21 -5.49
N SER A 49 1.52 -0.48 -5.75
CA SER A 49 1.47 0.87 -6.32
C SER A 49 0.85 0.91 -7.72
N LEU A 50 1.04 -0.15 -8.52
CA LEU A 50 0.42 -0.26 -9.85
C LEU A 50 -1.10 -0.41 -9.74
N ASN A 51 -1.57 -1.25 -8.82
CA ASN A 51 -3.00 -1.43 -8.55
C ASN A 51 -3.64 -0.18 -7.96
N LEU A 52 -2.97 0.54 -7.04
CA LEU A 52 -3.43 1.85 -6.59
C LEU A 52 -3.48 2.86 -7.74
N SER A 53 -2.47 2.89 -8.62
CA SER A 53 -2.51 3.74 -9.81
C SER A 53 -3.65 3.37 -10.75
N MET A 54 -4.04 2.09 -10.84
CA MET A 54 -5.19 1.64 -11.63
C MET A 54 -6.50 2.11 -11.01
N LEU A 55 -6.70 1.94 -9.69
CA LEU A 55 -7.87 2.49 -8.98
C LEU A 55 -7.95 4.02 -9.16
N LYS A 56 -6.82 4.73 -8.98
CA LYS A 56 -6.75 6.17 -9.21
C LYS A 56 -7.20 6.53 -10.61
N SER A 57 -6.68 5.83 -11.61
CA SER A 57 -7.01 6.08 -13.02
C SER A 57 -8.48 5.76 -13.31
N PHE A 58 -9.05 4.74 -12.68
CA PHE A 58 -10.44 4.35 -12.90
C PHE A 58 -11.42 5.37 -12.34
N PHE A 59 -11.25 5.77 -11.07
CA PHE A 59 -12.24 6.61 -10.39
C PHE A 59 -12.12 8.10 -10.67
N ARG A 60 -10.92 8.59 -10.96
CA ARG A 60 -10.62 10.03 -11.08
C ARG A 60 -11.60 10.71 -12.05
N LEU A 61 -12.24 11.78 -11.58
CA LEU A 61 -13.16 12.59 -12.38
C LEU A 61 -12.66 12.86 -13.80
N GLY A 62 -13.53 12.58 -14.77
CA GLY A 62 -13.26 12.82 -16.19
C GLY A 62 -12.33 11.79 -16.85
N THR A 63 -12.06 10.65 -16.20
CA THR A 63 -11.36 9.53 -16.83
C THR A 63 -12.07 9.08 -18.11
N ASP A 64 -11.29 8.89 -19.17
CA ASP A 64 -11.73 8.26 -20.41
C ASP A 64 -11.80 6.73 -20.23
N PRO A 65 -12.99 6.10 -20.36
CA PRO A 65 -13.16 4.65 -20.27
C PRO A 65 -12.31 3.86 -21.25
N SER A 66 -11.90 4.45 -22.38
CA SER A 66 -11.05 3.78 -23.39
C SER A 66 -9.72 3.29 -22.82
N LEU A 67 -9.25 3.88 -21.71
CA LEU A 67 -8.06 3.46 -21.00
C LEU A 67 -8.11 1.98 -20.55
N PHE A 68 -9.33 1.46 -20.34
CA PHE A 68 -9.60 0.10 -19.88
C PHE A 68 -9.99 -0.86 -21.02
N GLU A 69 -10.00 -0.43 -22.28
CA GLU A 69 -10.29 -1.30 -23.42
C GLU A 69 -9.38 -2.54 -23.44
N GLY A 70 -9.97 -3.70 -23.71
CA GLY A 70 -9.28 -4.99 -23.71
C GLY A 70 -8.92 -5.53 -22.32
N LEU A 71 -9.33 -4.85 -21.24
CA LEU A 71 -9.21 -5.37 -19.88
C LEU A 71 -10.54 -5.98 -19.41
N TYR A 72 -10.47 -6.90 -18.46
CA TYR A 72 -11.57 -7.65 -17.87
C TYR A 72 -12.74 -6.74 -17.50
N ILE A 73 -12.48 -5.63 -16.79
CA ILE A 73 -13.53 -4.73 -16.32
C ILE A 73 -14.35 -4.13 -17.47
N PHE A 74 -13.70 -3.85 -18.60
CA PHE A 74 -14.32 -3.27 -19.79
C PHE A 74 -15.03 -4.34 -20.63
N GLU A 75 -14.36 -5.47 -20.89
CA GLU A 75 -14.92 -6.58 -21.67
C GLU A 75 -16.16 -7.20 -21.00
N ARG A 76 -16.13 -7.30 -19.68
CA ARG A 76 -17.28 -7.73 -18.88
C ARG A 76 -18.46 -6.78 -19.06
N GLU A 77 -18.21 -5.47 -19.07
CA GLU A 77 -19.23 -4.45 -19.23
C GLU A 77 -19.94 -4.55 -20.58
N LEU A 78 -19.16 -4.71 -21.67
CA LEU A 78 -19.72 -4.91 -23.02
C LEU A 78 -20.66 -6.12 -23.09
N LYS A 79 -20.29 -7.22 -22.43
CA LYS A 79 -21.12 -8.43 -22.36
C LYS A 79 -22.41 -8.19 -21.57
N LYS A 80 -22.33 -7.53 -20.40
CA LYS A 80 -23.51 -7.24 -19.56
C LYS A 80 -24.50 -6.29 -20.21
N ARG A 81 -24.02 -5.23 -20.87
CA ARG A 81 -24.86 -4.25 -21.58
C ARG A 81 -25.70 -4.88 -22.69
N SER A 82 -25.22 -5.97 -23.29
CA SER A 82 -25.97 -6.73 -24.30
C SER A 82 -27.17 -7.48 -23.71
N ILE A 83 -27.21 -7.65 -22.38
CA ILE A 83 -28.21 -8.45 -21.65
C ILE A 83 -29.16 -7.53 -20.85
N GLU A 84 -28.67 -6.44 -20.26
CA GLU A 84 -29.42 -5.58 -19.35
C GLU A 84 -29.47 -4.11 -19.80
N LYS A 85 -30.62 -3.44 -19.64
CA LYS A 85 -30.81 -2.00 -19.94
C LYS A 85 -30.57 -1.07 -18.74
N LYS A 86 -29.90 -1.53 -17.68
CA LYS A 86 -29.59 -0.73 -16.49
C LYS A 86 -28.31 0.08 -16.70
N LYS A 87 -28.10 1.08 -15.82
CA LYS A 87 -26.82 1.81 -15.73
C LYS A 87 -25.70 0.80 -15.49
N THR A 88 -24.65 0.91 -16.29
CA THR A 88 -23.51 0.00 -16.27
C THR A 88 -22.58 0.26 -15.08
N PHE A 89 -21.78 -0.73 -14.66
CA PHE A 89 -20.81 -0.55 -13.58
C PHE A 89 -19.79 0.54 -13.97
N MET A 90 -19.34 0.54 -15.23
CA MET A 90 -18.48 1.60 -15.76
C MET A 90 -19.14 2.99 -15.71
N GLU A 91 -20.40 3.15 -16.13
CA GLU A 91 -21.10 4.45 -16.06
C GLU A 91 -21.35 4.91 -14.61
N GLU A 92 -21.43 3.99 -13.66
CA GLU A 92 -21.65 4.31 -12.25
C GLU A 92 -20.37 4.74 -11.53
N TYR A 93 -19.22 4.15 -11.89
CA TYR A 93 -18.01 4.33 -11.10
C TYR A 93 -16.81 4.93 -11.87
N CYS A 94 -16.68 4.66 -13.17
CA CYS A 94 -15.54 5.11 -13.96
C CYS A 94 -15.62 6.63 -14.18
N GLY A 95 -14.60 7.34 -13.72
CA GLY A 95 -14.48 8.78 -13.88
C GLY A 95 -15.48 9.61 -13.06
N GLN A 96 -16.06 9.05 -12.00
CA GLN A 96 -17.16 9.68 -11.24
C GLN A 96 -16.74 10.28 -9.88
N TYR A 97 -15.52 10.05 -9.40
CA TYR A 97 -15.13 10.41 -8.03
C TYR A 97 -13.88 11.29 -7.98
N PRO A 98 -13.84 12.33 -7.12
CA PRO A 98 -12.59 12.95 -6.72
C PRO A 98 -11.73 11.90 -5.98
N VAL A 99 -10.45 11.81 -6.35
CA VAL A 99 -9.52 10.83 -5.79
C VAL A 99 -8.35 11.54 -5.14
N LEU A 100 -8.13 11.29 -3.85
CA LEU A 100 -6.93 11.69 -3.11
C LEU A 100 -5.95 10.53 -3.08
N HIS A 101 -4.73 10.75 -3.56
CA HIS A 101 -3.68 9.74 -3.55
C HIS A 101 -2.46 10.24 -2.76
N LEU A 102 -2.19 9.60 -1.61
CA LEU A 102 -1.10 9.92 -0.69
C LEU A 102 -0.04 8.81 -0.73
N ASP A 103 1.12 9.13 -1.29
CA ASP A 103 2.29 8.25 -1.33
C ASP A 103 3.23 8.62 -0.17
N LEU A 104 3.42 7.69 0.77
CA LEU A 104 4.17 7.90 2.00
C LEU A 104 5.62 7.38 1.95
N LYS A 105 6.10 6.89 0.80
CA LYS A 105 7.46 6.30 0.68
C LYS A 105 8.60 7.23 1.10
N ASP A 106 8.44 8.53 0.87
CA ASP A 106 9.48 9.54 1.11
C ASP A 106 9.36 10.16 2.50
N VAL A 107 8.38 9.76 3.30
CA VAL A 107 8.12 10.30 4.65
C VAL A 107 9.03 9.61 5.66
N VAL A 108 10.31 9.93 5.57
CA VAL A 108 11.37 9.40 6.43
C VAL A 108 12.26 10.53 6.94
N GLY A 109 12.76 10.48 8.16
CA GLY A 109 13.67 11.48 8.70
C GLY A 109 14.40 10.99 9.93
N ASN A 110 15.48 11.67 10.31
CA ASN A 110 16.26 11.34 11.50
C ASN A 110 15.64 11.94 12.78
N THR A 111 14.62 12.79 12.64
CA THR A 111 13.80 13.34 13.73
C THR A 111 12.34 13.39 13.29
N TRP A 112 11.42 13.46 14.26
CA TRP A 112 10.00 13.61 13.99
C TRP A 112 9.69 14.85 13.15
N GLU A 113 10.30 16.00 13.45
CA GLU A 113 10.09 17.23 12.70
C GLU A 113 10.55 17.08 11.24
N GLY A 114 11.62 16.31 11.02
CA GLY A 114 12.09 15.97 9.68
C GLY A 114 11.07 15.12 8.91
N ALA A 115 10.53 14.09 9.56
CA ALA A 115 9.49 13.24 8.97
C ALA A 115 8.19 14.03 8.70
N LEU A 116 7.74 14.85 9.65
CA LEU A 116 6.55 15.70 9.54
C LEU A 116 6.65 16.70 8.38
N LYS A 117 7.84 17.31 8.17
CA LYS A 117 8.10 18.16 7.00
C LYS A 117 7.95 17.41 5.68
N LYS A 118 8.40 16.16 5.61
CA LYS A 118 8.25 15.33 4.41
C LYS A 118 6.82 14.85 4.21
N LEU A 119 6.10 14.53 5.29
CA LEU A 119 4.66 14.26 5.24
C LEU A 119 3.91 15.47 4.67
N TRP A 120 4.19 16.66 5.17
CA TRP A 120 3.58 17.89 4.67
C TRP A 120 3.88 18.10 3.18
N LYS A 121 5.10 17.79 2.72
CA LYS A 121 5.44 17.81 1.28
C LYS A 121 4.59 16.81 0.47
N ALA A 122 4.32 15.61 0.99
CA ALA A 122 3.47 14.62 0.35
C ALA A 122 2.01 15.09 0.26
N VAL A 123 1.45 15.61 1.37
CA VAL A 123 0.09 16.19 1.41
C VAL A 123 -0.04 17.35 0.43
N ARG A 124 0.95 18.25 0.36
CA ARG A 124 0.97 19.35 -0.61
C ARG A 124 0.98 18.86 -2.06
N LYS A 125 1.79 17.84 -2.36
CA LYS A 125 1.85 17.26 -3.71
C LYS A 125 0.49 16.70 -4.13
N MET A 126 -0.17 15.96 -3.25
CA MET A 126 -1.54 15.47 -3.47
C MET A 126 -2.53 16.63 -3.66
N THR A 127 -2.47 17.65 -2.80
CA THR A 127 -3.40 18.80 -2.84
C THR A 127 -3.27 19.62 -4.12
N LYS A 128 -2.06 19.74 -4.70
CA LYS A 128 -1.83 20.45 -5.97
C LYS A 128 -2.66 19.90 -7.13
N GLU A 129 -2.93 18.59 -7.14
CA GLU A 129 -3.74 17.96 -8.20
C GLU A 129 -5.18 18.49 -8.22
N HIS A 130 -5.64 19.10 -7.12
CA HIS A 130 -7.00 19.61 -6.95
C HIS A 130 -7.08 21.14 -6.85
N ARG A 131 -6.07 21.84 -7.41
CA ARG A 131 -5.98 23.31 -7.38
C ARG A 131 -7.24 24.02 -7.87
N TYR A 132 -7.86 23.47 -8.91
CA TYR A 132 -9.10 23.99 -9.48
C TYR A 132 -10.25 24.09 -8.47
N ALA A 133 -10.30 23.21 -7.45
CA ALA A 133 -11.42 23.16 -6.52
C ALA A 133 -11.35 24.30 -5.51
N TYR A 134 -10.18 24.54 -4.91
CA TYR A 134 -10.06 25.54 -3.84
C TYR A 134 -9.86 26.98 -4.35
N GLU A 135 -9.28 27.18 -5.53
CA GLU A 135 -9.15 28.53 -6.12
C GLU A 135 -10.51 29.14 -6.50
N GLN A 136 -11.49 28.31 -6.81
CA GLN A 136 -12.83 28.75 -7.20
C GLN A 136 -13.77 28.99 -6.01
N MET A 137 -13.43 28.47 -4.82
CA MET A 137 -14.33 28.58 -3.66
C MET A 137 -14.48 30.02 -3.16
N ARG A 138 -13.41 30.86 -3.16
CA ARG A 138 -13.47 32.32 -2.97
C ARG A 138 -12.27 33.01 -3.61
N PRO A 139 -12.44 34.19 -4.26
CA PRO A 139 -11.31 34.97 -4.75
C PRO A 139 -10.40 35.40 -3.59
N GLY A 140 -9.15 34.94 -3.58
CA GLY A 140 -8.08 35.46 -2.72
C GLY A 140 -7.92 34.81 -1.33
N GLN A 141 -8.67 33.77 -0.97
CA GLN A 141 -8.47 33.04 0.29
C GLN A 141 -8.70 31.55 0.14
N ASN A 142 -7.66 30.76 0.40
CA ASN A 142 -7.80 29.32 0.62
C ASN A 142 -8.32 29.10 2.05
N PRO A 143 -9.55 28.59 2.26
CA PRO A 143 -10.15 28.47 3.59
C PRO A 143 -9.35 27.55 4.52
N TYR A 144 -8.52 26.68 3.96
CA TYR A 144 -7.71 25.73 4.71
C TYR A 144 -6.21 25.98 4.58
N GLY A 145 -5.77 27.10 4.00
CA GLY A 145 -4.35 27.47 3.98
C GLY A 145 -3.45 26.49 3.20
N PHE A 146 -3.99 25.68 2.29
CA PHE A 146 -3.18 24.81 1.41
C PHE A 146 -2.43 25.57 0.30
N ASP A 147 -2.41 26.91 0.33
CA ASP A 147 -1.67 27.69 -0.66
C ASP A 147 -0.16 27.64 -0.39
N ILE A 148 0.62 27.47 -1.46
CA ILE A 148 1.82 26.63 -1.47
C ILE A 148 3.12 27.43 -1.54
N ASP A 149 3.11 28.65 -2.07
CA ASP A 149 4.36 29.18 -2.59
C ASP A 149 5.31 29.75 -1.53
N ASP A 150 4.90 29.90 -0.24
CA ASP A 150 5.82 30.41 0.80
C ASP A 150 5.48 30.09 2.27
N CYS A 151 4.82 28.96 2.57
CA CYS A 151 4.47 28.64 3.97
C CYS A 151 5.52 27.74 4.65
N PRO A 152 6.06 28.13 5.84
CA PRO A 152 6.83 27.21 6.69
C PRO A 152 5.99 25.97 7.06
N PRO A 153 6.60 24.88 7.53
CA PRO A 153 5.86 23.69 7.91
C PRO A 153 4.78 24.08 8.93
N PRO A 154 3.51 23.75 8.67
CA PRO A 154 2.42 24.16 9.54
C PRO A 154 2.55 23.43 10.89
N SER A 155 1.76 23.86 11.88
CA SER A 155 1.68 23.17 13.16
C SER A 155 1.32 21.69 12.95
N GLU A 156 1.74 20.85 13.88
CA GLU A 156 1.42 19.41 13.85
C GLU A 156 -0.09 19.19 13.69
N ASP A 157 -0.90 19.88 14.50
CA ASP A 157 -2.37 19.84 14.45
C ASP A 157 -2.96 20.14 13.07
N PHE A 158 -2.35 21.08 12.34
CA PHE A 158 -2.81 21.41 10.99
C PHE A 158 -2.46 20.31 9.99
N VAL A 159 -1.32 19.63 10.14
CA VAL A 159 -1.01 18.46 9.29
C VAL A 159 -1.94 17.31 9.65
N GLN A 160 -2.26 17.11 10.94
CA GLN A 160 -3.17 16.05 11.41
C GLN A 160 -4.55 16.14 10.75
N ASP A 161 -5.13 17.33 10.64
CA ASP A 161 -6.49 17.51 10.08
C ASP A 161 -6.52 17.78 8.56
N SER A 162 -5.34 17.92 7.94
CA SER A 162 -5.16 18.34 6.54
C SER A 162 -5.89 17.43 5.54
N LEU A 163 -5.83 16.11 5.71
CA LEU A 163 -6.48 15.16 4.80
C LEU A 163 -8.00 15.26 4.90
N SER A 164 -8.55 15.31 6.11
CA SER A 164 -9.99 15.45 6.37
C SER A 164 -10.53 16.77 5.81
N LYS A 165 -9.81 17.89 6.02
CA LYS A 165 -10.15 19.20 5.46
C LYS A 165 -10.19 19.19 3.93
N LEU A 166 -9.20 18.56 3.29
CA LEU A 166 -9.17 18.44 1.84
C LEU A 166 -10.32 17.57 1.32
N MET A 167 -10.67 16.49 2.02
CA MET A 167 -11.82 15.66 1.68
C MET A 167 -13.12 16.46 1.73
N ALA A 168 -13.34 17.23 2.81
CA ALA A 168 -14.51 18.10 2.95
C ALA A 168 -14.60 19.15 1.83
N LEU A 169 -13.47 19.75 1.48
CA LEU A 169 -13.37 20.72 0.37
C LEU A 169 -13.80 20.09 -0.95
N LEU A 170 -13.23 18.93 -1.31
CA LEU A 170 -13.55 18.26 -2.57
C LEU A 170 -14.99 17.78 -2.59
N HIS A 171 -15.50 17.28 -1.48
CA HIS A 171 -16.89 16.89 -1.35
C HIS A 171 -17.83 18.08 -1.55
N GLU A 172 -17.53 19.23 -0.93
CA GLU A 172 -18.33 20.43 -1.11
C GLU A 172 -18.27 20.94 -2.56
N TYR A 173 -17.11 20.93 -3.21
CA TYR A 173 -16.95 21.40 -4.58
C TYR A 173 -17.65 20.50 -5.60
N HIS A 174 -17.42 19.19 -5.52
CA HIS A 174 -17.94 18.23 -6.49
C HIS A 174 -19.36 17.73 -6.18
N LYS A 175 -19.85 17.94 -4.96
CA LYS A 175 -21.11 17.36 -4.44
C LYS A 175 -21.13 15.82 -4.51
N THR A 176 -19.94 15.22 -4.45
CA THR A 176 -19.72 13.77 -4.47
C THR A 176 -18.65 13.43 -3.45
N GLN A 177 -18.82 12.31 -2.75
CA GLN A 177 -17.85 11.80 -1.79
C GLN A 177 -16.50 11.45 -2.45
N VAL A 178 -15.45 11.34 -1.65
CA VAL A 178 -14.04 11.22 -2.08
C VAL A 178 -13.54 9.79 -1.92
N ILE A 179 -12.74 9.33 -2.88
CA ILE A 179 -11.97 8.09 -2.75
C ILE A 179 -10.56 8.42 -2.25
N VAL A 180 -10.11 7.74 -1.20
CA VAL A 180 -8.78 7.95 -0.59
C VAL A 180 -7.89 6.74 -0.84
N LEU A 181 -6.73 6.97 -1.45
CA LEU A 181 -5.74 5.95 -1.78
C LEU A 181 -4.44 6.28 -1.04
N ILE A 182 -3.97 5.38 -0.18
CA ILE A 182 -2.75 5.58 0.60
C ILE A 182 -1.77 4.45 0.26
N ASP A 183 -0.59 4.82 -0.23
CA ASP A 183 0.50 3.88 -0.53
C ASP A 183 1.61 3.99 0.50
N GLU A 184 2.31 2.89 0.74
CA GLU A 184 3.42 2.78 1.70
C GLU A 184 3.12 3.33 3.10
N TYR A 185 1.92 3.05 3.62
CA TYR A 185 1.48 3.57 4.92
C TYR A 185 2.39 3.16 6.10
N ASP A 186 3.11 2.05 5.96
CA ASP A 186 4.02 1.52 6.97
C ASP A 186 5.42 2.18 6.96
N THR A 187 5.80 2.83 5.87
CA THR A 187 7.13 3.46 5.72
C THR A 187 7.46 4.51 6.79
N PRO A 188 6.57 5.49 7.11
CA PRO A 188 6.85 6.48 8.15
C PRO A 188 7.08 5.87 9.53
N LEU A 189 6.29 4.86 9.89
CA LEU A 189 6.32 4.24 11.22
C LEU A 189 7.50 3.28 11.35
N ASN A 190 7.87 2.58 10.29
CA ASN A 190 9.11 1.80 10.22
C ASN A 190 10.34 2.69 10.39
N ASN A 191 10.35 3.88 9.76
CA ASN A 191 11.43 4.85 9.96
C ASN A 191 11.43 5.39 11.40
N ALA A 192 10.27 5.77 11.94
CA ALA A 192 10.15 6.28 13.31
C ALA A 192 10.65 5.28 14.36
N HIS A 193 10.41 3.98 14.15
CA HIS A 193 10.94 2.93 15.00
C HIS A 193 12.47 2.88 14.97
N ARG A 194 13.08 2.93 13.78
CA ARG A 194 14.55 2.87 13.62
C ARG A 194 15.27 4.09 14.21
N GLU A 195 14.63 5.25 14.13
CA GLU A 195 15.22 6.53 14.53
C GLU A 195 14.79 6.98 15.95
N GLY A 196 13.98 6.18 16.64
CA GLY A 196 13.66 6.37 18.06
C GLY A 196 12.54 7.37 18.38
N PHE A 197 11.65 7.68 17.43
CA PHE A 197 10.50 8.59 17.63
C PHE A 197 9.14 7.93 17.33
N TYR A 198 9.05 6.61 17.43
CA TYR A 198 7.85 5.82 17.13
C TYR A 198 6.59 6.29 17.89
N ASP A 199 6.69 6.48 19.20
CA ASP A 199 5.54 6.83 20.06
C ASP A 199 4.90 8.16 19.68
N GLN A 200 5.70 9.11 19.18
CA GLN A 200 5.20 10.38 18.68
C GLN A 200 4.51 10.19 17.33
N ALA A 201 5.15 9.46 16.42
CA ALA A 201 4.65 9.21 15.08
C ALA A 201 3.33 8.42 15.08
N ILE A 202 3.23 7.36 15.90
CA ILE A 202 2.03 6.51 15.93
C ILE A 202 0.80 7.29 16.44
N LYS A 203 0.96 8.12 17.47
CA LYS A 203 -0.12 9.00 17.98
C LYS A 203 -0.57 10.02 16.94
N PHE A 204 0.38 10.58 16.21
CA PHE A 204 0.06 11.46 15.09
C PHE A 204 -0.74 10.72 14.02
N PHE A 205 -0.25 9.57 13.53
CA PHE A 205 -0.91 8.83 12.44
C PHE A 205 -2.27 8.26 12.88
N TYR A 206 -2.42 7.90 14.15
CA TYR A 206 -3.71 7.54 14.75
C TYR A 206 -4.72 8.66 14.54
N THR A 207 -4.35 9.88 14.93
CA THR A 207 -5.22 11.05 14.80
C THR A 207 -5.47 11.39 13.34
N PHE A 208 -4.40 11.42 12.52
CA PHE A 208 -4.46 11.73 11.09
C PHE A 208 -5.40 10.80 10.32
N PHE A 209 -5.28 9.48 10.49
CA PHE A 209 -6.16 8.52 9.82
C PHE A 209 -7.55 8.48 10.41
N SER A 210 -7.70 8.61 11.74
CA SER A 210 -9.01 8.65 12.39
C SER A 210 -9.84 9.83 11.89
N MET A 211 -9.28 11.05 11.86
CA MET A 211 -9.98 12.25 11.40
C MET A 211 -10.39 12.18 9.92
N ALA A 212 -9.61 11.50 9.09
CA ALA A 212 -9.89 11.36 7.67
C ALA A 212 -10.87 10.22 7.38
N LEU A 213 -10.75 9.07 8.06
CA LEU A 213 -11.35 7.82 7.62
C LEU A 213 -12.43 7.27 8.55
N LYS A 214 -12.51 7.74 9.81
CA LYS A 214 -13.51 7.30 10.77
C LYS A 214 -14.75 8.20 10.68
N ASP A 215 -15.91 7.59 10.41
CA ASP A 215 -17.22 8.26 10.41
C ASP A 215 -17.25 9.59 9.63
N ASN A 216 -16.47 9.67 8.53
CA ASN A 216 -16.34 10.88 7.73
C ASN A 216 -17.32 10.83 6.54
N ASP A 217 -18.36 11.67 6.57
CA ASP A 217 -19.38 11.77 5.52
C ASP A 217 -18.82 12.12 4.13
N SER A 218 -17.60 12.66 4.06
CA SER A 218 -16.93 12.97 2.80
C SER A 218 -16.20 11.76 2.20
N LEU A 219 -16.06 10.66 2.92
CA LEU A 219 -15.41 9.44 2.42
C LEU A 219 -16.42 8.54 1.71
N TYR A 220 -16.12 8.19 0.46
CA TYR A 220 -16.82 7.11 -0.24
C TYR A 220 -16.19 5.75 0.07
N LYS A 221 -14.88 5.64 -0.19
CA LYS A 221 -14.10 4.43 0.04
C LYS A 221 -12.62 4.73 0.15
N ALA A 222 -11.89 3.94 0.93
CA ALA A 222 -10.44 4.05 1.05
C ALA A 222 -9.72 2.72 0.78
N CYS A 223 -8.55 2.81 0.14
CA CYS A 223 -7.64 1.68 -0.06
C CYS A 223 -6.25 2.08 0.47
N ILE A 224 -5.79 1.37 1.50
CA ILE A 224 -4.49 1.58 2.14
C ILE A 224 -3.62 0.37 1.81
N MET A 225 -2.46 0.59 1.22
CA MET A 225 -1.54 -0.48 0.87
C MET A 225 -0.20 -0.35 1.59
N GLY A 226 0.33 -1.50 2.02
CA GLY A 226 1.62 -1.58 2.68
C GLY A 226 2.19 -2.99 2.69
N VAL A 227 3.31 -3.17 3.39
CA VAL A 227 3.96 -4.48 3.50
C VAL A 227 3.43 -5.30 4.67
N ALA A 228 3.36 -4.69 5.85
CA ALA A 228 3.00 -5.36 7.09
C ALA A 228 1.93 -4.58 7.86
N GLU A 229 1.23 -5.27 8.74
CA GLU A 229 0.24 -4.67 9.64
C GLU A 229 0.94 -3.97 10.80
N ILE A 230 0.47 -2.78 11.16
CA ILE A 230 0.96 -2.05 12.34
C ILE A 230 -0.06 -2.25 13.46
N ARG A 231 0.25 -3.17 14.38
CA ARG A 231 -0.65 -3.56 15.48
C ARG A 231 -0.52 -2.71 16.75
N GLY A 232 0.59 -1.99 16.92
CA GLY A 232 0.80 -1.10 18.08
C GLY A 232 -0.20 0.07 18.10
N GLU A 233 -0.81 0.31 19.27
CA GLU A 233 -1.90 1.29 19.53
C GLU A 233 -3.17 1.16 18.64
N GLY A 234 -3.29 0.09 17.86
CA GLY A 234 -4.48 -0.20 17.08
C GLY A 234 -4.81 0.83 15.99
N LEU A 235 -3.78 1.35 15.30
CA LEU A 235 -3.90 2.35 14.24
C LEU A 235 -5.04 2.09 13.23
N MET A 236 -5.24 0.83 12.85
CA MET A 236 -6.31 0.42 11.93
C MET A 236 -7.60 0.01 12.65
N TYR A 237 -7.50 -0.45 13.89
CA TYR A 237 -8.65 -0.76 14.76
C TYR A 237 -9.38 0.49 15.26
N CYS A 238 -8.79 1.68 15.12
CA CYS A 238 -9.46 2.94 15.42
C CYS A 238 -10.64 3.22 14.48
N LEU A 239 -10.66 2.57 13.31
CA LEU A 239 -11.63 2.76 12.24
C LEU A 239 -12.75 1.73 12.35
N ASN A 240 -14.00 2.18 12.45
CA ASN A 240 -15.16 1.32 12.66
C ASN A 240 -15.53 0.46 11.42
N ASN A 241 -14.95 0.75 10.25
CA ASN A 241 -15.34 0.18 8.95
C ASN A 241 -14.14 -0.38 8.16
N VAL A 242 -13.12 -0.91 8.85
CA VAL A 242 -11.89 -1.47 8.26
C VAL A 242 -11.96 -2.98 8.09
N ILE A 243 -11.49 -3.47 6.94
CA ILE A 243 -11.06 -4.86 6.78
C ILE A 243 -9.56 -4.87 6.47
N ILE A 244 -8.82 -5.76 7.14
CA ILE A 244 -7.40 -5.99 6.89
C ILE A 244 -7.26 -7.27 6.07
N ASN A 245 -6.79 -7.12 4.84
CA ASN A 245 -6.49 -8.19 3.91
C ASN A 245 -4.98 -8.43 3.88
N SER A 246 -4.52 -9.25 4.81
CA SER A 246 -3.15 -9.75 4.78
C SER A 246 -2.96 -10.77 3.67
N TYR A 247 -1.71 -11.19 3.45
CA TYR A 247 -1.39 -12.29 2.53
C TYR A 247 -1.91 -13.66 3.02
N LEU A 248 -2.36 -13.75 4.28
CA LEU A 248 -2.98 -14.95 4.85
C LEU A 248 -4.47 -15.07 4.49
N ASN A 249 -5.11 -13.97 4.06
CA ASN A 249 -6.50 -13.98 3.61
C ASN A 249 -6.55 -14.16 2.09
N GLY A 250 -7.39 -15.08 1.61
CA GLY A 250 -7.62 -15.32 0.18
C GLY A 250 -8.26 -14.13 -0.57
N ARG A 251 -8.85 -13.16 0.14
CA ARG A 251 -9.41 -11.96 -0.48
C ARG A 251 -8.32 -11.15 -1.21
N TYR A 252 -8.61 -10.79 -2.47
CA TYR A 252 -7.67 -10.14 -3.39
C TYR A 252 -6.41 -10.96 -3.74
N SER A 253 -6.33 -12.25 -3.44
CA SER A 253 -5.13 -13.06 -3.77
C SER A 253 -4.79 -13.03 -5.26
N SER A 254 -5.82 -13.17 -6.12
CA SER A 254 -5.69 -13.11 -7.59
C SER A 254 -5.37 -11.72 -8.14
N CYS A 255 -5.52 -10.66 -7.35
CA CYS A 255 -5.33 -9.27 -7.78
C CYS A 255 -3.87 -8.81 -7.70
N PHE A 256 -3.00 -9.51 -6.96
CA PHE A 256 -1.61 -9.11 -6.70
C PHE A 256 -0.64 -10.24 -7.07
N GLY A 257 0.55 -9.86 -7.54
CA GLY A 257 1.52 -10.83 -8.06
C GLY A 257 1.05 -11.48 -9.36
N PHE A 258 1.64 -12.63 -9.68
CA PHE A 258 1.32 -13.42 -10.87
C PHE A 258 0.83 -14.79 -10.46
N THR A 259 -0.19 -15.29 -11.16
CA THR A 259 -0.58 -16.69 -11.13
C THR A 259 0.30 -17.50 -12.07
N MET A 260 0.36 -18.80 -11.84
CA MET A 260 1.10 -19.73 -12.70
C MET A 260 0.62 -19.68 -14.15
N GLU A 261 -0.69 -19.53 -14.36
CA GLU A 261 -1.24 -19.37 -15.70
C GLU A 261 -0.77 -18.08 -16.36
N GLU A 262 -0.75 -16.96 -15.64
CA GLU A 262 -0.29 -15.68 -16.19
C GLU A 262 1.19 -15.73 -16.58
N ILE A 263 2.04 -16.37 -15.78
CA ILE A 263 3.46 -16.55 -16.11
C ILE A 263 3.62 -17.38 -17.40
N ARG A 264 2.85 -18.46 -17.55
CA ARG A 264 2.84 -19.27 -18.77
C ARG A 264 2.38 -18.47 -19.99
N HIS A 265 1.36 -17.61 -19.84
CA HIS A 265 0.89 -16.73 -20.93
C HIS A 265 1.92 -15.69 -21.34
N LEU A 266 2.87 -15.34 -20.47
CA LEU A 266 4.00 -14.45 -20.80
C LEU A 266 5.11 -15.16 -21.60
N GLY A 267 4.98 -16.48 -21.84
CA GLY A 267 5.93 -17.25 -22.65
C GLY A 267 7.20 -17.68 -21.89
N VAL A 268 7.16 -17.66 -20.56
CA VAL A 268 8.25 -18.16 -19.70
C VAL A 268 8.27 -19.68 -19.77
N ASN A 269 9.45 -20.27 -19.99
CA ASN A 269 9.58 -21.72 -20.10
C ASN A 269 9.54 -22.42 -18.71
N GLU A 270 9.26 -23.73 -18.66
CA GLU A 270 9.13 -24.48 -17.41
C GLU A 270 10.41 -24.52 -16.55
N GLY A 271 11.60 -24.30 -17.14
CA GLY A 271 12.86 -24.18 -16.40
C GLY A 271 12.96 -22.84 -15.66
N GLU A 272 12.70 -21.75 -16.37
CA GLU A 272 12.65 -20.38 -15.82
C GLU A 272 11.49 -20.20 -14.83
N LEU A 273 10.41 -20.95 -15.00
CA LEU A 273 9.26 -20.93 -14.09
C LEU A 273 9.67 -21.35 -12.68
N ASN A 274 10.50 -22.38 -12.53
CA ASN A 274 11.02 -22.81 -11.22
C ASN A 274 11.89 -21.72 -10.57
N ASP A 275 12.70 -20.99 -11.36
CA ASP A 275 13.50 -19.88 -10.85
C ASP A 275 12.61 -18.71 -10.38
N VAL A 276 11.53 -18.43 -11.10
CA VAL A 276 10.54 -17.40 -10.71
C VAL A 276 9.80 -17.81 -9.43
N ILE A 277 9.37 -19.07 -9.32
CA ILE A 277 8.74 -19.60 -8.09
C ILE A 277 9.71 -19.45 -6.92
N HIS A 278 10.96 -19.88 -7.08
CA HIS A 278 11.97 -19.79 -6.03
C HIS A 278 12.22 -18.33 -5.59
N CYS A 279 12.27 -17.38 -6.54
CA CYS A 279 12.36 -15.95 -6.22
C CYS A 279 11.15 -15.45 -5.41
N LEU A 280 9.93 -15.84 -5.80
CA LEU A 280 8.70 -15.44 -5.12
C LEU A 280 8.60 -16.06 -3.72
N GLU A 281 8.95 -17.33 -3.60
CA GLU A 281 9.02 -18.04 -2.32
C GLU A 281 10.02 -17.38 -1.39
N SER A 282 11.23 -17.02 -1.86
CA SER A 282 12.23 -16.31 -1.07
C SER A 282 11.70 -14.99 -0.50
N MET A 283 11.04 -14.17 -1.32
CA MET A 283 10.45 -12.89 -0.90
C MET A 283 9.34 -13.04 0.15
N VAL A 284 8.61 -14.15 0.14
CA VAL A 284 7.55 -14.46 1.11
C VAL A 284 8.14 -15.15 2.33
N CYS A 285 9.15 -16.00 2.17
CA CYS A 285 9.89 -16.65 3.23
C CYS A 285 10.57 -15.64 4.17
N ASP A 286 11.07 -14.51 3.67
CA ASP A 286 11.56 -13.43 4.55
C ASP A 286 10.48 -12.87 5.50
N LEU A 287 9.20 -12.93 5.09
CA LEU A 287 8.06 -12.54 5.91
C LEU A 287 7.61 -13.69 6.83
N LEU A 288 7.58 -14.94 6.33
CA LEU A 288 7.20 -16.14 7.09
C LEU A 288 8.28 -16.62 8.07
N ALA A 289 9.57 -16.35 7.84
CA ALA A 289 10.66 -16.68 8.75
C ALA A 289 10.55 -15.91 10.07
N LYS A 290 9.91 -14.72 10.05
CA LYS A 290 9.51 -14.00 11.26
C LYS A 290 8.39 -14.72 12.04
N GLU A 291 7.58 -15.54 11.38
CA GLU A 291 6.54 -16.35 12.03
C GLU A 291 7.07 -17.70 12.54
N LYS A 292 8.10 -18.27 11.90
CA LYS A 292 8.63 -19.60 12.23
C LYS A 292 9.82 -19.64 13.20
N LYS A 293 10.31 -18.49 13.68
CA LYS A 293 11.52 -18.34 14.53
C LYS A 293 12.79 -19.02 14.00
N LYS A 294 12.85 -19.39 12.72
CA LYS A 294 14.01 -20.01 12.08
C LYS A 294 14.32 -19.32 10.76
N PHE A 295 15.57 -18.88 10.61
CA PHE A 295 16.10 -18.38 9.35
C PHE A 295 16.67 -19.54 8.52
N GLY A 296 16.34 -19.58 7.23
CA GLY A 296 16.94 -20.47 6.23
C GLY A 296 17.73 -19.68 5.19
N ASN A 297 18.72 -20.32 4.57
CA ASN A 297 19.72 -19.68 3.72
C ASN A 297 19.19 -19.26 2.34
N TYR A 298 19.05 -17.94 2.13
CA TYR A 298 19.15 -17.29 0.80
C TYR A 298 19.82 -15.91 0.86
N TRP A 299 20.29 -15.48 2.04
CA TRP A 299 20.74 -14.11 2.32
C TRP A 299 22.12 -13.73 1.74
N ILE A 300 22.80 -14.62 1.01
CA ILE A 300 24.23 -14.43 0.70
C ILE A 300 24.52 -13.60 -0.56
N ASP A 301 23.59 -13.39 -1.50
CA ASP A 301 23.98 -12.73 -2.78
C ASP A 301 23.00 -11.75 -3.44
N THR A 302 21.96 -11.26 -2.75
CA THR A 302 21.08 -10.21 -3.33
C THR A 302 20.91 -8.99 -2.43
N ASP A 303 21.92 -8.11 -2.55
CA ASP A 303 21.84 -6.64 -2.42
C ASP A 303 21.61 -6.03 -1.01
N ARG A 304 22.71 -5.52 -0.44
CA ARG A 304 22.83 -4.46 0.59
C ARG A 304 21.77 -4.45 1.71
N SER A 305 21.74 -5.48 2.54
CA SER A 305 21.03 -5.45 3.83
C SER A 305 21.95 -4.94 4.95
N THR A 306 21.92 -3.63 5.20
CA THR A 306 22.49 -3.03 6.42
C THR A 306 21.87 -3.64 7.70
N SER A 307 20.67 -4.20 7.61
CA SER A 307 19.91 -4.75 8.74
C SER A 307 20.56 -5.97 9.40
N LEU A 308 21.20 -6.87 8.64
CA LEU A 308 21.91 -8.02 9.22
C LEU A 308 23.25 -7.57 9.82
N GLN A 309 23.98 -6.68 9.15
CA GLN A 309 25.23 -6.10 9.66
C GLN A 309 25.02 -5.27 10.93
N GLU A 310 23.90 -4.54 11.04
CA GLU A 310 23.54 -3.77 12.25
C GLU A 310 23.12 -4.69 13.41
N TYR A 311 22.41 -5.80 13.14
CA TYR A 311 22.10 -6.83 14.14
C TYR A 311 23.37 -7.55 14.66
N LEU A 312 24.31 -7.84 13.76
CA LEU A 312 25.58 -8.51 14.07
C LEU A 312 26.57 -7.59 14.81
N ARG A 313 26.48 -6.26 14.66
CA ARG A 313 27.35 -5.28 15.35
C ARG A 313 27.13 -5.20 16.87
N GLY A 314 26.01 -5.71 17.38
CA GLY A 314 25.67 -5.65 18.81
C GLY A 314 26.14 -6.83 19.66
N HIS A 315 26.80 -7.84 19.07
CA HIS A 315 27.13 -9.11 19.75
C HIS A 315 28.66 -9.36 19.81
N GLU A 316 29.12 -10.08 20.85
CA GLU A 316 30.55 -10.37 21.03
C GLU A 316 31.13 -11.23 19.89
N GLN A 317 32.41 -11.02 19.58
CA GLN A 317 33.11 -11.57 18.41
C GLN A 317 33.16 -13.11 18.39
N SER A 318 33.04 -13.76 19.55
CA SER A 318 32.93 -15.21 19.73
C SER A 318 31.58 -15.76 19.24
N THR A 319 30.49 -15.06 19.55
CA THR A 319 29.12 -15.42 19.11
C THR A 319 28.95 -15.28 17.60
N LEU A 320 29.65 -14.31 16.99
CA LEU A 320 29.66 -14.13 15.53
C LEU A 320 30.31 -15.30 14.80
N LEU A 321 31.36 -15.92 15.37
CA LEU A 321 32.05 -17.05 14.77
C LEU A 321 31.19 -18.32 14.83
N GLU A 322 30.47 -18.54 15.93
CA GLU A 322 29.51 -19.65 16.07
C GLU A 322 28.32 -19.50 15.12
N ILE A 323 27.75 -18.30 15.00
CA ILE A 323 26.66 -18.00 14.04
C ILE A 323 27.13 -18.23 12.60
N PHE A 324 28.34 -17.79 12.25
CA PHE A 324 28.90 -18.02 10.92
C PHE A 324 29.15 -19.51 10.63
N THR A 325 29.60 -20.27 11.63
CA THR A 325 29.90 -21.71 11.48
C THR A 325 28.61 -22.52 11.35
N LEU A 326 27.58 -22.20 12.15
CA LEU A 326 26.25 -22.83 12.10
C LEU A 326 25.53 -22.56 10.76
N LEU A 327 25.59 -21.32 10.25
CA LEU A 327 24.98 -20.96 8.97
C LEU A 327 25.72 -21.55 7.76
N TYR A 328 27.04 -21.79 7.88
CA TYR A 328 27.86 -22.40 6.85
C TYR A 328 27.63 -23.92 6.72
N ASP A 329 27.37 -24.60 7.84
CA ASP A 329 27.09 -26.05 7.88
C ASP A 329 25.61 -26.40 7.59
N GLY A 330 24.74 -25.40 7.42
CA GLY A 330 23.34 -25.59 7.01
C GLY A 330 22.36 -25.80 8.16
N ASP A 331 22.78 -25.58 9.40
CA ASP A 331 21.92 -25.69 10.58
C ASP A 331 21.17 -24.38 10.88
N GLY A 332 19.91 -24.51 11.27
CA GLY A 332 19.08 -23.36 11.67
C GLY A 332 19.37 -22.93 13.12
N LEU A 333 19.38 -21.63 13.38
CA LEU A 333 19.59 -21.06 14.71
C LEU A 333 18.25 -20.74 15.40
N ASP A 334 18.00 -21.30 16.57
CA ASP A 334 16.85 -20.92 17.41
C ASP A 334 17.19 -19.66 18.24
N ILE A 335 16.37 -18.61 18.07
CA ILE A 335 16.55 -17.33 18.78
C ILE A 335 15.55 -17.24 19.94
N CYS A 336 16.06 -16.93 21.13
CA CYS A 336 15.23 -16.72 22.32
C CYS A 336 14.53 -15.34 22.24
N LEU A 337 13.22 -15.34 22.03
CA LEU A 337 12.42 -14.11 21.85
C LEU A 337 11.96 -13.48 23.17
N ASP A 338 12.35 -14.03 24.32
CA ASP A 338 11.86 -13.59 25.64
C ASP A 338 12.27 -12.15 25.99
N ASN A 339 13.24 -11.59 25.27
CA ASN A 339 13.67 -10.19 25.41
C ASN A 339 13.07 -9.24 24.36
N THR A 340 12.09 -9.70 23.57
CA THR A 340 11.41 -8.86 22.58
C THR A 340 10.07 -8.35 23.13
N GLN A 341 9.74 -7.08 22.89
CA GLN A 341 8.52 -6.41 23.41
C GLN A 341 7.19 -6.90 22.78
N VAL A 342 7.18 -8.08 22.17
CA VAL A 342 6.02 -8.66 21.50
C VAL A 342 5.58 -9.88 22.30
N ASP A 343 4.35 -9.86 22.81
CA ASP A 343 3.76 -11.02 23.50
C ASP A 343 3.23 -12.02 22.46
N TYR A 344 3.84 -13.20 22.44
CA TYR A 344 3.59 -14.26 21.46
C TYR A 344 2.76 -15.43 22.02
N GLN A 345 2.28 -15.37 23.27
CA GLN A 345 1.84 -16.59 23.96
C GLN A 345 0.41 -17.06 23.66
N ASP A 346 -0.52 -16.26 23.14
CA ASP A 346 -1.95 -16.63 23.25
C ASP A 346 -2.80 -16.85 22.00
N GLU A 347 -2.34 -16.69 20.76
CA GLU A 347 -3.21 -16.95 19.59
C GLU A 347 -2.51 -17.60 18.40
N TRP A 348 -2.06 -18.85 18.56
CA TRP A 348 -1.56 -19.65 17.43
C TRP A 348 -2.09 -21.08 17.49
N LYS A 349 -3.40 -21.22 17.31
CA LYS A 349 -4.01 -22.51 16.96
C LYS A 349 -4.78 -22.40 15.66
N THR A 350 -4.08 -22.64 14.55
CA THR A 350 -4.67 -23.21 13.33
C THR A 350 -3.57 -23.90 12.53
N PRO A 351 -3.53 -25.25 12.48
CA PRO A 351 -3.04 -25.93 11.28
C PRO A 351 -4.08 -25.70 10.18
N GLU A 352 -3.64 -25.63 8.92
CA GLU A 352 -4.46 -25.29 7.74
C GLU A 352 -4.61 -23.78 7.50
N ILE A 353 -3.62 -23.16 6.86
CA ILE A 353 -3.79 -22.18 5.76
C ILE A 353 -2.40 -22.10 5.09
N LEU A 354 -2.21 -22.97 4.10
CA LEU A 354 -1.20 -22.84 3.07
C LEU A 354 -1.94 -22.38 1.81
N THR A 355 -2.33 -21.10 1.75
CA THR A 355 -2.62 -20.48 0.45
C THR A 355 -1.29 -20.04 -0.15
N PHE A 356 -0.52 -21.04 -0.56
CA PHE A 356 0.39 -20.92 -1.69
C PHE A 356 -0.46 -20.98 -2.97
N LEU A 357 -0.07 -20.18 -3.95
CA LEU A 357 -0.57 -20.23 -5.33
C LEU A 357 -0.52 -21.66 -5.91
#